data_AF-A0A7S0QIP9-F1
#
_entry.id   AF-A0A7S0QIP9-F1
#
_cell.length_a   1.000
_cell.length_b   1.000
_cell.length_c   1.000
_cell.angle_alpha   90.00
_cell.angle_beta   90.00
_cell.angle_gamma   90.00
#
_symmetry.space_group_name_H-M   'P 1'
#
loop_
_entity.id
_entity.type
_entity.pdbx_description
1 polymer ?
#
loop_
_entity_poly.entity_id
_entity_poly.type
_entity_poly.pdbx_seq_one_letter_code
_entity_poly.pdbx_strand_id
1 'polypeptide(L)'
;MSWSTGLLAMWDDFETMLNGTVLCGAMALCLPAKNTMDLNDGRASCGIPSDKCLPMVKNCGCSSRDAAFTVNCMLCCAFPCIAAYWRMEIRNVYGIDGHICGDCAACLCCFPCMVMQESREIKKRGVP
;
A
#
# COMPACT_ATOMS: atom_id res chain seq x y z
N MET A 1 -9.57 21.30 12.92
CA MET A 1 -9.21 20.04 12.23
C MET A 1 -8.91 19.00 13.31
N SER A 2 -9.79 18.01 13.48
CA SER A 2 -9.63 16.96 14.48
C SER A 2 -8.67 15.90 13.93
N TRP A 3 -7.39 16.00 14.30
CA TRP A 3 -6.40 14.93 14.14
C TRP A 3 -6.69 13.85 15.20
N SER A 4 -7.82 13.16 15.06
CA SER A 4 -8.10 11.95 15.83
C SER A 4 -7.50 10.81 15.04
N THR A 5 -6.32 10.34 15.45
CA THR A 5 -5.68 9.13 14.89
C THR A 5 -6.51 7.87 15.11
N GLY A 6 -7.68 7.96 15.76
CA GLY A 6 -8.51 6.80 16.06
C GLY A 6 -7.65 5.67 16.65
N LEU A 7 -6.70 6.03 17.52
CA LEU A 7 -5.66 5.12 18.01
C LEU A 7 -6.30 3.86 18.60
N LEU A 8 -7.47 4.00 19.23
CA LEU A 8 -8.25 2.89 19.77
C LEU A 8 -9.23 2.26 18.77
N ALA A 9 -9.58 2.95 17.69
CA ALA A 9 -10.33 2.34 16.60
C ALA A 9 -9.48 1.29 15.87
N MET A 10 -8.14 1.22 16.05
CA MET A 10 -7.30 0.18 15.42
C MET A 10 -7.83 -1.25 15.67
N TRP A 11 -8.47 -1.46 16.82
CA TRP A 11 -9.06 -2.74 17.22
C TRP A 11 -10.32 -3.10 16.42
N ASP A 12 -10.96 -2.14 15.75
CA ASP A 12 -12.14 -2.38 14.90
C ASP A 12 -11.77 -3.06 13.56
N ASP A 13 -10.49 -2.98 13.15
CA ASP A 13 -9.94 -3.63 11.95
C ASP A 13 -8.76 -4.53 12.37
N PHE A 14 -8.98 -5.38 13.38
CA PHE A 14 -7.96 -6.30 13.92
C PHE A 14 -7.33 -7.21 12.85
N GLU A 15 -8.08 -7.55 11.80
CA GLU A 15 -7.59 -8.31 10.64
C GLU A 15 -6.60 -7.49 9.78
N THR A 16 -6.93 -6.22 9.49
CA THR A 16 -6.01 -5.27 8.82
C THR A 16 -4.78 -5.00 9.69
N MET A 17 -4.96 -4.95 11.01
CA MET A 17 -3.87 -4.78 11.97
C MET A 17 -2.97 -6.01 12.01
N LEU A 18 -3.50 -7.22 12.18
CA LEU A 18 -2.73 -8.48 12.16
C LEU A 18 -1.94 -8.63 10.84
N ASN A 19 -2.58 -8.32 9.71
CA ASN A 19 -1.94 -8.33 8.40
C ASN A 19 -0.92 -7.20 8.23
N GLY A 20 -1.07 -6.06 8.91
CA GLY A 20 -0.18 -4.90 8.81
C GLY A 20 0.93 -4.80 9.87
N THR A 21 0.83 -5.48 11.02
CA THR A 21 1.75 -5.33 12.17
C THR A 21 2.37 -6.61 12.69
N VAL A 22 1.67 -7.75 12.66
CA VAL A 22 2.10 -8.95 13.40
C VAL A 22 2.84 -9.94 12.50
N LEU A 23 2.57 -9.93 11.20
CA LEU A 23 3.23 -10.78 10.20
C LEU A 23 4.26 -9.99 9.38
N CYS A 24 5.35 -9.56 10.03
CA CYS A 24 6.55 -8.97 9.41
C CYS A 24 6.33 -7.61 8.74
N GLY A 25 7.24 -6.65 8.95
CA GLY A 25 7.22 -5.34 8.27
C GLY A 25 7.17 -5.38 6.73
N ALA A 26 7.32 -6.57 6.12
CA ALA A 26 7.13 -6.83 4.70
C ALA A 26 5.68 -6.66 4.22
N MET A 27 4.67 -7.04 5.03
CA MET A 27 3.25 -6.93 4.61
C MET A 27 2.71 -5.49 4.65
N ALA A 28 3.40 -4.63 5.38
CA ALA A 28 3.08 -3.22 5.45
C ALA A 28 3.12 -2.58 4.03
N LEU A 29 4.08 -2.99 3.20
CA LEU A 29 4.24 -2.48 1.83
C LEU A 29 3.24 -3.07 0.83
N CYS A 30 2.50 -4.11 1.22
CA CYS A 30 1.51 -4.77 0.36
C CYS A 30 0.34 -3.86 0.03
N LEU A 31 -0.14 -3.03 0.98
CA LEU A 31 -1.26 -2.13 0.70
C LEU A 31 -0.91 -1.07 -0.36
N PRO A 32 0.17 -0.27 -0.22
CA PRO A 32 0.54 0.68 -1.27
C PRO A 32 0.92 -0.01 -2.59
N ALA A 33 1.56 -1.19 -2.54
CA ALA A 33 1.88 -1.96 -3.75
C ALA A 33 0.63 -2.47 -4.49
N LYS A 34 -0.38 -2.96 -3.74
CA LYS A 34 -1.66 -3.41 -4.27
C LYS A 34 -2.47 -2.25 -4.83
N ASN A 35 -2.64 -1.18 -4.06
CA ASN A 35 -3.41 -0.01 -4.48
C ASN A 35 -2.82 0.59 -5.77
N THR A 36 -1.49 0.67 -5.87
CA THR A 36 -0.83 1.17 -7.07
C THR A 36 -0.98 0.22 -8.26
N MET A 37 -0.93 -1.09 -8.02
CA MET A 37 -1.21 -2.08 -9.06
C MET A 37 -2.66 -1.96 -9.56
N ASP A 38 -3.61 -1.78 -8.64
CA ASP A 38 -5.03 -1.62 -8.97
C ASP A 38 -5.29 -0.30 -9.72
N LEU A 39 -4.57 0.78 -9.39
CA LEU A 39 -4.57 2.04 -10.15
C LEU A 39 -3.95 1.90 -11.55
N ASN A 40 -3.02 0.94 -11.74
CA ASN A 40 -2.35 0.67 -13.01
C ASN A 40 -3.00 -0.50 -13.79
N ASP A 41 -4.29 -0.78 -13.58
CA ASP A 41 -5.04 -1.85 -14.25
C ASP A 41 -4.38 -3.24 -14.13
N GLY A 42 -3.77 -3.53 -12.98
CA GLY A 42 -3.10 -4.82 -12.73
C GLY A 42 -1.66 -4.91 -13.24
N ARG A 43 -1.07 -3.81 -13.71
CA ARG A 43 0.31 -3.75 -14.21
C ARG A 43 1.30 -3.34 -13.13
N ALA A 44 2.56 -3.69 -13.33
CA ALA A 44 3.64 -3.24 -12.45
C ALA A 44 3.87 -1.74 -12.62
N SER A 45 4.27 -1.08 -11.54
CA SER A 45 4.66 0.33 -11.54
C SER A 45 5.87 0.57 -12.45
N CYS A 46 6.08 1.83 -12.84
CA CYS A 46 7.19 2.25 -13.71
C CYS A 46 7.15 1.68 -15.13
N GLY A 47 5.98 1.24 -15.61
CA GLY A 47 5.82 0.75 -16.99
C GLY A 47 6.51 -0.59 -17.26
N ILE A 48 6.84 -1.34 -16.22
CA ILE A 48 7.48 -2.65 -16.36
C ILE A 48 6.41 -3.65 -16.86
N PRO A 49 6.60 -4.30 -18.01
CA PRO A 49 5.63 -5.27 -18.52
C PRO A 49 5.62 -6.52 -17.64
N SER A 50 4.47 -6.82 -17.04
CA SER A 50 4.27 -7.94 -16.10
C SER A 50 4.68 -9.31 -16.69
N ASP A 51 4.55 -9.48 -18.01
CA ASP A 51 4.94 -10.71 -18.73
C ASP A 51 6.45 -10.97 -18.69
N LYS A 52 7.27 -9.92 -18.60
CA LYS A 52 8.72 -10.06 -18.43
C LYS A 52 9.10 -10.45 -16.99
N CYS A 53 8.23 -10.18 -16.04
CA CYS A 53 8.42 -10.52 -14.62
C CYS A 53 7.85 -11.90 -14.26
N LEU A 54 6.95 -12.44 -15.09
CA LEU A 54 6.38 -13.79 -14.91
C LEU A 54 7.43 -14.90 -14.67
N PRO A 55 8.60 -14.96 -15.35
CA PRO A 55 9.60 -15.99 -15.11
C PRO A 55 10.11 -16.05 -13.66
N MET A 56 10.05 -14.94 -12.92
CA MET A 56 10.48 -14.88 -11.52
C MET A 56 9.54 -15.63 -10.57
N VAL A 57 8.26 -15.75 -10.94
CA VAL A 57 7.21 -16.34 -10.08
C VAL A 57 6.54 -17.57 -10.71
N LYS A 58 6.89 -17.90 -11.96
CA LYS A 58 6.30 -19.01 -12.73
C LYS A 58 6.42 -20.36 -12.03
N ASN A 59 7.54 -20.62 -11.36
CA ASN A 59 7.78 -21.87 -10.64
C ASN A 59 6.92 -22.03 -9.37
N CYS A 60 6.29 -20.95 -8.92
CA CYS A 60 5.42 -20.93 -7.74
C CYS A 60 3.93 -21.06 -8.09
N GLY A 61 3.58 -21.25 -9.38
CA GLY A 61 2.18 -21.29 -9.83
C GLY A 61 1.48 -19.91 -9.86
N CYS A 62 2.24 -18.83 -9.77
CA CYS A 62 1.74 -17.46 -9.72
C CYS A 62 1.41 -16.90 -11.11
N SER A 63 0.47 -15.95 -11.16
CA SER A 63 0.03 -15.24 -12.37
C SER A 63 0.89 -14.01 -12.70
N SER A 64 0.69 -13.41 -13.89
CA SER A 64 1.34 -12.14 -14.25
C SER A 64 0.98 -11.00 -13.29
N ARG A 65 -0.19 -11.04 -12.65
CA ARG A 65 -0.62 -10.05 -11.66
C ARG A 65 0.18 -10.18 -10.36
N ASP A 66 0.46 -11.41 -9.93
CA ASP A 66 1.29 -11.68 -8.76
C ASP A 66 2.75 -11.24 -9.01
N ALA A 67 3.23 -11.37 -10.26
CA ALA A 67 4.54 -10.84 -10.66
C ALA A 67 4.59 -9.32 -10.54
N ALA A 68 3.54 -8.62 -11.00
CA ALA A 68 3.43 -7.17 -10.88
C ALA A 68 3.38 -6.70 -9.41
N PHE A 69 2.58 -7.39 -8.60
CA PHE A 69 2.52 -7.15 -7.16
C PHE A 69 3.89 -7.31 -6.49
N THR A 70 4.60 -8.39 -6.82
CA THR A 70 5.95 -8.67 -6.29
C THR A 70 6.93 -7.55 -6.64
N VAL A 71 6.91 -7.06 -7.88
CA VAL A 71 7.77 -5.95 -8.31
C VAL A 71 7.45 -4.68 -7.51
N ASN A 72 6.18 -4.37 -7.32
CA ASN A 72 5.77 -3.19 -6.54
C ASN A 72 6.20 -3.29 -5.08
N CYS A 73 6.07 -4.47 -4.46
CA CYS A 73 6.57 -4.73 -3.12
C CYS A 73 8.09 -4.53 -3.03
N MET A 74 8.86 -5.04 -4.01
CA MET A 74 10.32 -4.88 -4.05
C MET A 74 10.73 -3.41 -4.21
N LEU A 75 10.00 -2.62 -5.01
CA LEU A 75 10.22 -1.18 -5.16
C LEU A 75 9.99 -0.44 -3.84
N CYS A 76 8.92 -0.76 -3.12
CA CYS A 76 8.63 -0.22 -1.79
C CYS A 76 9.71 -0.60 -0.76
N CYS A 77 10.23 -1.83 -0.81
CA CYS A 77 11.30 -2.29 0.08
C CYS A 77 12.63 -1.57 -0.20
N ALA A 78 12.99 -1.41 -1.48
CA ALA A 78 14.24 -0.79 -1.90
C ALA A 78 14.23 0.73 -1.73
N PHE A 79 13.06 1.36 -1.92
CA PHE A 79 12.89 2.81 -1.87
C PHE A 79 11.63 3.17 -1.06
N PRO A 80 11.75 3.35 0.27
CA PRO A 80 10.62 3.68 1.14
C PRO A 80 9.87 4.96 0.73
N CYS A 81 10.55 5.89 0.05
CA CYS A 81 9.94 7.10 -0.49
C CYS A 81 8.89 6.82 -1.58
N ILE A 82 8.98 5.69 -2.29
CA ILE A 82 7.99 5.28 -3.28
C ILE A 82 6.64 5.02 -2.62
N ALA A 83 6.62 4.41 -1.43
CA ALA A 83 5.39 4.18 -0.68
C ALA A 83 4.68 5.50 -0.33
N ALA A 84 5.43 6.54 0.07
CA ALA A 84 4.87 7.87 0.32
C ALA A 84 4.34 8.54 -0.95
N TYR A 85 5.02 8.36 -2.09
CA TYR A 85 4.57 8.86 -3.39
C TYR A 85 3.28 8.18 -3.86
N TRP A 86 3.21 6.85 -3.80
CA TRP A 86 2.01 6.10 -4.19
C TRP A 86 0.82 6.41 -3.29
N ARG A 87 1.05 6.59 -1.99
CA ARG A 87 0.03 7.08 -1.07
C ARG A 87 -0.48 8.46 -1.49
N MET A 88 0.39 9.39 -1.85
CA MET A 88 -0.02 10.69 -2.39
C MET A 88 -0.88 10.54 -3.65
N GLU A 89 -0.51 9.65 -4.58
CA GLU A 89 -1.31 9.39 -5.79
C GLU A 89 -2.71 8.86 -5.44
N ILE A 90 -2.81 7.88 -4.54
CA ILE A 90 -4.09 7.34 -4.05
C ILE A 90 -4.93 8.45 -3.42
N ARG A 91 -4.32 9.30 -2.61
CA ARG A 91 -5.02 10.44 -2.00
C ARG A 91 -5.55 11.42 -3.04
N ASN A 92 -4.79 11.68 -4.10
CA ASN A 92 -5.24 12.52 -5.21
C ASN A 92 -6.40 11.88 -5.98
N VAL A 93 -6.34 10.58 -6.27
CA VAL A 93 -7.39 9.84 -7.00
C VAL A 93 -8.70 9.79 -6.22
N TYR A 94 -8.63 9.54 -4.90
CA TYR A 94 -9.81 9.39 -4.06
C TYR A 94 -10.24 10.68 -3.33
N GLY A 95 -9.58 11.82 -3.57
CA GLY A 95 -9.88 13.08 -2.89
C GLY A 95 -9.73 12.98 -1.36
N ILE A 96 -8.60 12.42 -0.91
CA ILE A 96 -8.24 12.29 0.51
C ILE A 96 -7.33 13.46 0.91
N ASP A 97 -7.74 14.24 1.90
CA ASP A 97 -6.95 15.34 2.43
C ASP A 97 -5.66 14.85 3.10
N GLY A 98 -4.53 15.50 2.79
CA GLY A 98 -3.26 15.27 3.47
C GLY A 98 -2.06 15.90 2.77
N HIS A 99 -0.91 15.86 3.43
CA HIS A 99 0.34 16.45 2.91
C HIS A 99 1.44 15.39 2.81
N ILE A 100 2.28 15.50 1.77
CA ILE A 100 3.39 14.56 1.53
C ILE A 100 4.38 14.50 2.71
N CYS A 101 4.64 15.62 3.39
CA CYS A 101 5.49 15.64 4.59
C CYS A 101 4.87 14.84 5.74
N GLY A 102 3.54 14.88 5.87
CA GLY A 102 2.81 14.08 6.85
C GLY A 102 2.89 12.59 6.54
N ASP A 103 2.81 12.22 5.26
CA ASP A 103 2.98 10.83 4.82
C ASP A 103 4.39 10.33 5.04
N CYS A 104 5.42 11.11 4.72
CA CYS A 104 6.81 10.76 5.01
C CYS A 104 7.05 10.56 6.51
N ALA A 105 6.53 11.45 7.35
CA ALA A 105 6.62 11.32 8.80
C ALA A 105 5.85 10.09 9.32
N ALA A 106 4.66 9.82 8.78
CA ALA A 106 3.86 8.66 9.16
C ALA A 106 4.53 7.33 8.74
N CYS A 107 5.13 7.29 7.53
CA CYS A 107 5.94 6.17 7.06
C CYS A 107 7.15 5.88 7.97
N LEU A 108 7.78 6.93 8.53
CA LEU A 108 8.96 6.80 9.39
C LEU A 108 8.63 6.52 10.86
N CYS A 109 7.51 7.04 11.39
CA CYS A 109 7.18 6.97 12.81
C CYS A 109 6.17 5.86 13.18
N CYS A 110 5.18 5.57 12.33
CA CYS A 110 4.23 4.48 12.54
C CYS A 110 3.62 4.04 11.20
N PHE A 111 4.38 3.24 10.46
CA PHE A 111 3.91 2.66 9.20
C PHE A 111 2.55 1.91 9.34
N PRO A 112 2.30 1.13 10.42
CA PRO A 112 0.99 0.52 10.63
C PRO A 112 -0.18 1.50 10.69
N CYS A 113 -0.02 2.58 11.46
CA CYS A 113 -1.03 3.59 11.64
C CYS A 113 -1.39 4.25 10.29
N MET A 114 -0.37 4.48 9.47
CA MET A 114 -0.47 5.03 8.13
C MET A 114 -1.31 4.13 7.21
N VAL A 115 -1.00 2.83 7.14
CA VAL A 115 -1.76 1.83 6.36
C VAL A 115 -3.22 1.76 6.79
N MET A 116 -3.46 1.71 8.09
CA MET A 116 -4.82 1.60 8.64
C MET A 116 -5.65 2.85 8.34
N GLN A 117 -5.05 4.04 8.44
CA GLN A 117 -5.72 5.29 8.10
C GLN A 117 -6.16 5.28 6.63
N GLU A 118 -5.26 4.90 5.72
CA GLU A 118 -5.56 4.89 4.28
C GLU A 118 -6.60 3.82 3.93
N SER A 119 -6.47 2.60 4.46
CA SER A 119 -7.47 1.54 4.27
C SER A 119 -8.88 2.02 4.67
N ARG A 120 -9.00 2.75 5.79
CA ARG A 120 -10.28 3.31 6.22
C ARG A 120 -10.80 4.42 5.34
N GLU A 121 -9.92 5.31 4.90
CA GLU A 121 -10.29 6.43 4.03
C GLU A 121 -10.75 5.95 2.66
N ILE A 122 -10.14 4.88 2.14
CA ILE A 122 -10.53 4.17 0.92
C ILE A 122 -11.87 3.45 1.13
N LYS A 123 -12.02 2.67 2.22
CA LYS A 123 -13.25 1.93 2.54
C LYS A 123 -14.45 2.86 2.77
N LYS A 124 -14.26 4.00 3.44
CA LYS A 124 -15.29 5.04 3.63
C LYS A 124 -15.81 5.61 2.30
N ARG A 125 -15.01 5.54 1.24
CA ARG A 125 -15.36 6.01 -0.11
C ARG A 125 -15.96 4.91 -0.99
N GLY A 126 -16.24 3.74 -0.43
CA GLY A 126 -16.90 2.64 -1.12
C GLY A 126 -15.98 1.79 -1.99
N VAL A 127 -14.66 1.91 -1.79
CA VAL A 127 -13.66 1.10 -2.49
C VAL A 127 -13.34 -0.12 -1.62
N PRO A 128 -13.39 -1.35 -2.17
CA PRO A 128 -13.21 -2.60 -1.42
C PRO A 128 -11.78 -2.85 -0.96
#